data_AF-A0A2V8BD20-F1
#
_entry.id   AF-A0A2V8BD20-F1
#
_cell.length_a   1.000
_cell.length_b   1.000
_cell.length_c   1.000
_cell.angle_alpha   90.00
_cell.angle_beta   90.00
_cell.angle_gamma   90.00
#
_symmetry.space_group_name_H-M   'P 1'
#
loop_
_entity.id
_entity.type
_entity.pdbx_description
1 polymer ?
#
loop_
_entity_poly.entity_id
_entity_poly.type
_entity_poly.pdbx_seq_one_letter_code
_entity_poly.pdbx_strand_id
1 'polypeptide(L)'
;NNHGPQTDRLIYGLGGPGSFKGYNSGDPTSREVGLYDQAFVNTFIQPLSNGGRIIAGQFDDPYQLDEKGIFDLVNLSRDDLGGIAGARHQPAEDVFTGFNIFSIALEVPTSEVFPDGIPHNDGVSRPSTTDSLLRVWARITRQKTQTVDNGNIITGLKGSGKFVQVGRNALPLFNAGLVGTQRQTLYLHTSPLHDVTSFGADVLFPVLVRDAEALGIYAALGVPATSVATLKGPRFDIINAINLGRSPSAVLPNPIPIADGFTGDVITLDAAVNSSFPNGRRVGGGTAPNRNQVNVNSVLISLIVAGNPAAGLAKGVEVNDKDYNPLFPFLAPAHQGLFQGHGGSNVPTVQTPAPPGGAH
;
A
#
# COMPACT_ATOMS: atom_id res chain seq x y z
N ASN A 1 5.74 -4.36 17.23
CA ASN A 1 7.18 -4.17 17.55
C ASN A 1 7.78 -5.15 18.54
N ASN A 2 7.07 -6.20 18.99
CA ASN A 2 7.67 -7.20 19.87
C ASN A 2 8.23 -8.35 19.02
N HIS A 3 9.32 -8.09 18.29
CA HIS A 3 10.17 -9.20 17.88
C HIS A 3 10.75 -9.79 19.15
N GLY A 4 10.72 -11.12 19.26
CA GLY A 4 11.38 -11.83 20.34
C GLY A 4 12.77 -11.24 20.61
N PRO A 5 13.23 -11.23 21.87
CA PRO A 5 14.47 -10.59 22.22
C PRO A 5 15.61 -11.10 21.34
N GLN A 6 16.74 -10.39 21.36
CA GLN A 6 17.98 -10.83 20.72
C GLN A 6 18.40 -12.27 21.12
N THR A 7 17.70 -12.92 22.05
CA THR A 7 17.88 -14.29 22.51
C THR A 7 17.48 -15.37 21.50
N ASP A 8 16.47 -15.17 20.65
CA ASP A 8 16.16 -16.15 19.58
C ASP A 8 17.34 -16.26 18.59
N ARG A 9 18.20 -15.22 18.54
CA ARG A 9 19.41 -15.19 17.72
C ARG A 9 20.42 -16.27 18.10
N LEU A 10 20.49 -16.64 19.39
CA LEU A 10 21.37 -17.71 19.88
C LEU A 10 20.87 -19.09 19.50
N ILE A 11 19.54 -19.27 19.43
CA ILE A 11 18.92 -20.56 19.12
C ILE A 11 19.02 -20.87 17.61
N TYR A 12 18.92 -19.84 16.76
CA TYR A 12 18.99 -19.99 15.30
C TYR A 12 20.37 -19.69 14.69
N GLY A 13 21.42 -19.45 15.51
CA GLY A 13 22.80 -19.25 15.02
C GLY A 13 23.05 -17.92 14.28
N LEU A 14 22.19 -16.92 14.51
CA LEU A 14 22.29 -15.60 13.91
C LEU A 14 23.56 -14.85 14.33
N GLY A 15 24.30 -14.29 13.36
CA GLY A 15 25.60 -13.63 13.57
C GLY A 15 26.81 -14.58 13.55
N GLY A 16 26.59 -15.90 13.53
CA GLY A 16 27.64 -16.92 13.56
C GLY A 16 28.21 -17.17 14.97
N PRO A 17 29.02 -18.23 15.16
CA PRO A 17 29.60 -18.55 16.46
C PRO A 17 30.45 -17.40 17.03
N GLY A 18 30.23 -17.03 18.30
CA GLY A 18 31.01 -15.99 18.98
C GLY A 18 30.58 -14.54 18.72
N SER A 19 29.54 -14.33 17.91
CA SER A 19 28.97 -13.00 17.64
C SER A 19 28.29 -12.36 18.86
N PHE A 20 27.76 -13.18 19.78
CA PHE A 20 27.21 -12.73 21.05
C PHE A 20 28.21 -12.93 22.19
N LYS A 21 28.36 -11.92 23.05
CA LYS A 21 29.15 -12.01 24.29
C LYS A 21 28.22 -11.97 25.51
N GLY A 22 28.41 -12.94 26.41
CA GLY A 22 27.67 -13.02 27.67
C GLY A 22 27.95 -11.82 28.59
N TYR A 23 27.09 -11.61 29.59
CA TYR A 23 27.25 -10.51 30.57
C TYR A 23 28.59 -10.55 31.31
N ASN A 24 29.16 -11.73 31.50
CA ASN A 24 30.47 -11.93 32.11
C ASN A 24 31.64 -11.37 31.28
N SER A 25 31.45 -11.07 29.99
CA SER A 25 32.48 -10.44 29.17
C SER A 25 32.74 -8.97 29.52
N GLY A 26 31.77 -8.30 30.16
CA GLY A 26 31.79 -6.85 30.36
C GLY A 26 31.72 -6.02 29.08
N ASP A 27 31.58 -6.65 27.91
CA ASP A 27 31.63 -6.00 26.61
C ASP A 27 30.22 -5.88 26.00
N PRO A 28 29.67 -4.65 25.91
CA PRO A 28 28.33 -4.43 25.37
C PRO A 28 28.27 -4.51 23.84
N THR A 29 29.39 -4.43 23.12
CA THR A 29 29.43 -4.22 21.66
C THR A 29 28.67 -5.30 20.87
N SER A 30 28.72 -6.56 21.32
CA SER A 30 27.98 -7.67 20.70
C SER A 30 26.45 -7.52 20.73
N ARG A 31 25.92 -6.60 21.54
CA ARG A 31 24.47 -6.34 21.71
C ARG A 31 24.00 -5.19 20.85
N GLU A 32 24.94 -4.42 20.32
CA GLU A 32 24.72 -3.24 19.49
C GLU A 32 24.72 -3.59 17.99
N VAL A 33 24.93 -4.86 17.64
CA VAL A 33 24.88 -5.30 16.24
C VAL A 33 23.46 -5.68 15.85
N GLY A 34 23.00 -5.08 14.76
CA GLY A 34 21.75 -5.43 14.12
C GLY A 34 21.86 -6.72 13.30
N LEU A 35 21.21 -7.79 13.75
CA LEU A 35 21.28 -9.12 13.11
C LEU A 35 20.05 -9.48 12.28
N TYR A 36 19.03 -8.62 12.25
CA TYR A 36 17.91 -8.74 11.32
C TYR A 36 18.24 -7.92 10.07
N ASP A 37 19.08 -8.48 9.22
CA ASP A 37 19.57 -7.88 7.98
C ASP A 37 19.02 -8.60 6.74
N GLN A 38 19.38 -8.11 5.56
CA GLN A 38 18.90 -8.69 4.32
C GLN A 38 19.44 -10.12 4.08
N ALA A 39 20.66 -10.42 4.51
CA ALA A 39 21.25 -11.74 4.32
C ALA A 39 20.48 -12.79 5.12
N PHE A 40 20.09 -12.48 6.36
CA PHE A 40 19.22 -13.33 7.17
C PHE A 40 17.84 -13.50 6.54
N VAL A 41 17.18 -12.39 6.14
CA VAL A 41 15.87 -12.43 5.49
C VAL A 41 15.89 -13.34 4.26
N ASN A 42 16.96 -13.29 3.45
CA ASN A 42 17.10 -14.11 2.26
C ASN A 42 17.08 -15.63 2.55
N THR A 43 17.48 -16.07 3.75
CA THR A 43 17.45 -17.49 4.12
C THR A 43 16.03 -18.05 4.28
N PHE A 44 15.02 -17.18 4.42
CA PHE A 44 13.60 -17.56 4.50
C PHE A 44 12.88 -17.52 3.15
N ILE A 45 13.54 -17.09 2.09
CA ILE A 45 12.96 -17.14 0.74
C ILE A 45 12.98 -18.61 0.28
N GLN A 46 11.79 -19.19 0.15
CA GLN A 46 11.63 -20.58 -0.28
C GLN A 46 11.34 -20.64 -1.78
N PRO A 47 12.07 -21.46 -2.55
CA PRO A 47 11.71 -21.73 -3.93
C PRO A 47 10.43 -22.57 -4.00
N LEU A 48 9.63 -22.34 -5.04
CA LEU A 48 8.47 -23.15 -5.38
C LEU A 48 8.79 -24.08 -6.55
N SER A 49 8.05 -25.18 -6.67
CA SER A 49 8.28 -26.20 -7.72
C SER A 49 8.10 -25.68 -9.14
N ASN A 50 7.38 -24.58 -9.34
CA ASN A 50 7.14 -23.94 -10.63
C ASN A 50 8.14 -22.83 -10.96
N GLY A 51 9.20 -22.65 -10.17
CA GLY A 51 10.17 -21.57 -10.35
C GLY A 51 9.79 -20.24 -9.70
N GLY A 52 8.62 -20.17 -9.06
CA GLY A 52 8.25 -19.05 -8.19
C GLY A 52 9.01 -19.04 -6.86
N ARG A 53 8.75 -18.02 -6.05
CA ARG A 53 9.34 -17.88 -4.70
C ARG A 53 8.31 -17.39 -3.70
N ILE A 54 8.44 -17.79 -2.44
CA ILE A 54 7.59 -17.34 -1.34
C ILE A 54 8.43 -16.95 -0.14
N ILE A 55 7.97 -15.94 0.60
CA ILE A 55 8.47 -15.63 1.93
C ILE A 55 7.30 -15.20 2.81
N ALA A 56 7.31 -15.64 4.06
CA ALA A 56 6.42 -15.19 5.12
C ALA A 56 7.27 -14.71 6.28
N GLY A 57 7.04 -13.48 6.73
CA GLY A 57 7.89 -12.87 7.74
C GLY A 57 7.40 -11.50 8.17
N GLN A 58 8.17 -10.87 9.03
CA GLN A 58 7.93 -9.48 9.43
C GLN A 58 8.86 -8.56 8.65
N PHE A 59 8.32 -7.43 8.22
CA PHE A 59 9.03 -6.44 7.45
C PHE A 59 8.65 -5.06 7.97
N ASP A 60 9.46 -4.08 7.60
CA ASP A 60 9.09 -2.67 7.64
C ASP A 60 7.71 -2.44 7.01
N ASP A 61 6.88 -1.57 7.58
CA ASP A 61 5.63 -1.16 6.93
C ASP A 61 5.95 -0.24 5.76
N PRO A 62 5.77 -0.68 4.49
CA PRO A 62 6.10 0.16 3.34
C PRO A 62 5.08 1.28 3.10
N TYR A 63 3.98 1.29 3.87
CA TYR A 63 2.85 2.18 3.69
C TYR A 63 3.08 3.51 4.39
N GLN A 64 3.81 4.38 3.70
CA GLN A 64 4.10 5.70 4.17
C GLN A 64 2.96 6.69 3.83
N LEU A 65 2.39 7.34 4.85
CA LEU A 65 1.22 8.22 4.71
C LEU A 65 1.08 9.24 5.85
N ASP A 66 0.80 10.50 5.50
CA ASP A 66 0.32 11.51 6.46
C ASP A 66 -1.18 11.34 6.75
N GLU A 67 -1.54 10.29 7.48
CA GLU A 67 -2.95 9.94 7.76
C GLU A 67 -3.72 11.08 8.43
N LYS A 68 -3.03 11.82 9.32
CA LYS A 68 -3.57 12.97 10.06
C LYS A 68 -4.09 14.05 9.11
N GLY A 69 -3.46 14.24 7.96
CA GLY A 69 -3.84 15.24 6.98
C GLY A 69 -5.10 14.88 6.18
N ILE A 70 -5.43 13.60 6.05
CA ILE A 70 -6.52 13.13 5.18
C ILE A 70 -7.78 12.87 6.00
N PHE A 71 -7.65 12.08 7.06
CA PHE A 71 -8.79 11.47 7.75
C PHE A 71 -9.41 12.37 8.83
N ASP A 72 -8.68 13.39 9.30
CA ASP A 72 -9.19 14.41 10.19
C ASP A 72 -9.52 15.68 9.40
N LEU A 73 -10.73 15.74 8.82
CA LEU A 73 -11.25 16.92 8.11
C LEU A 73 -10.32 17.50 7.02
N VAL A 74 -9.57 16.65 6.30
CA VAL A 74 -8.60 17.11 5.28
C VAL A 74 -7.65 18.20 5.84
N ASN A 75 -7.22 18.04 7.09
CA ASN A 75 -6.40 18.99 7.83
C ASN A 75 -4.92 18.88 7.45
N LEU A 76 -4.60 19.29 6.21
CA LEU A 76 -3.25 19.22 5.65
C LEU A 76 -2.26 20.09 6.43
N SER A 77 -0.99 19.65 6.50
CA SER A 77 0.08 20.33 7.23
C SER A 77 0.37 21.74 6.70
N ARG A 78 0.91 22.61 7.55
CA ARG A 78 1.23 24.01 7.17
C ARG A 78 2.12 24.14 5.93
N ASP A 79 2.99 23.17 5.67
CA ASP A 79 3.88 23.19 4.51
C ASP A 79 3.26 22.47 3.28
N ASP A 80 1.97 22.15 3.35
CA ASP A 80 1.31 21.29 2.37
C ASP A 80 -0.15 21.70 2.11
N LEU A 81 -0.38 22.35 0.96
CA LEU A 81 -1.69 22.46 0.29
C LEU A 81 -1.46 23.05 -1.11
N GLY A 82 -0.97 22.27 -2.07
CA GLY A 82 -0.92 22.70 -3.48
C GLY A 82 -0.16 24.03 -3.74
N GLY A 83 0.87 24.31 -2.93
CA GLY A 83 1.66 25.54 -3.04
C GLY A 83 1.28 26.67 -2.07
N ILE A 84 0.23 26.50 -1.28
CA ILE A 84 -0.11 27.38 -0.15
C ILE A 84 0.00 26.63 1.18
N ALA A 85 -0.20 27.36 2.29
CA ALA A 85 -0.15 26.76 3.62
C ALA A 85 -1.44 25.99 3.95
N GLY A 86 -1.29 24.76 4.44
CA GLY A 86 -2.40 23.99 5.03
C GLY A 86 -2.80 24.50 6.42
N ALA A 87 -3.91 23.99 6.93
CA ALA A 87 -4.52 24.45 8.20
C ALA A 87 -3.86 23.86 9.46
N ARG A 88 -3.19 22.71 9.34
CA ARG A 88 -2.64 21.99 10.50
C ARG A 88 -1.29 22.57 10.92
N HIS A 89 -1.18 22.92 12.20
CA HIS A 89 0.04 23.49 12.78
C HIS A 89 1.17 22.46 12.91
N GLN A 90 0.82 21.20 13.19
CA GLN A 90 1.77 20.11 13.29
C GLN A 90 2.29 19.75 11.88
N PRO A 91 3.56 19.34 11.76
CA PRO A 91 4.12 18.92 10.48
C PRO A 91 3.43 17.66 9.94
N ALA A 92 3.58 17.41 8.65
CA ALA A 92 3.24 16.12 8.06
C ALA A 92 4.02 15.01 8.77
N GLU A 93 3.34 13.93 9.14
CA GLU A 93 3.93 12.85 9.92
C GLU A 93 3.49 11.52 9.33
N ASP A 94 4.47 10.67 9.06
CA ASP A 94 4.17 9.31 8.64
C ASP A 94 3.83 8.49 9.88
N VAL A 95 2.54 8.15 10.01
CA VAL A 95 2.03 7.45 11.18
C VAL A 95 2.43 5.98 11.21
N PHE A 96 3.01 5.46 10.11
CA PHE A 96 3.47 4.08 9.98
C PHE A 96 4.98 3.93 10.25
N THR A 97 5.70 5.05 10.37
CA THR A 97 7.12 5.06 10.72
C THR A 97 7.39 4.24 11.99
N GLY A 98 8.36 3.34 11.91
CA GLY A 98 8.80 2.51 13.02
C GLY A 98 7.93 1.29 13.30
N PHE A 99 6.93 0.99 12.45
CA PHE A 99 6.12 -0.21 12.56
C PHE A 99 6.66 -1.36 11.70
N ASN A 100 6.46 -2.57 12.20
CA ASN A 100 6.63 -3.78 11.40
C ASN A 100 5.29 -4.45 11.14
N ILE A 101 5.12 -4.96 9.93
CA ILE A 101 3.96 -5.75 9.51
C ILE A 101 4.36 -7.20 9.19
N PHE A 102 3.43 -8.12 9.45
CA PHE A 102 3.56 -9.49 8.95
C PHE A 102 3.12 -9.54 7.49
N SER A 103 4.02 -9.93 6.61
CA SER A 103 3.77 -10.03 5.17
C SER A 103 4.00 -11.45 4.68
N ILE A 104 3.16 -11.85 3.73
CA ILE A 104 3.40 -12.99 2.85
C ILE A 104 3.60 -12.40 1.46
N ALA A 105 4.78 -12.59 0.88
CA ALA A 105 5.07 -12.20 -0.49
C ALA A 105 5.23 -13.45 -1.34
N LEU A 106 4.66 -13.41 -2.53
CA LEU A 106 4.67 -14.50 -3.51
C LEU A 106 5.11 -13.94 -4.86
N GLU A 107 6.15 -14.52 -5.44
CA GLU A 107 6.56 -14.30 -6.82
C GLU A 107 6.01 -15.44 -7.67
N VAL A 108 5.05 -15.12 -8.54
CA VAL A 108 4.37 -16.08 -9.41
C VAL A 108 4.92 -15.94 -10.84
N PRO A 109 5.41 -17.02 -11.46
CA PRO A 109 5.83 -17.00 -12.86
C PRO A 109 4.67 -16.62 -13.79
N THR A 110 4.94 -15.81 -14.83
CA THR A 110 3.91 -15.41 -15.79
C THR A 110 3.33 -16.59 -16.58
N SER A 111 4.07 -17.71 -16.69
CA SER A 111 3.61 -18.99 -17.24
C SER A 111 2.46 -19.65 -16.49
N GLU A 112 2.22 -19.29 -15.23
CA GLU A 112 1.08 -19.77 -14.44
C GLU A 112 -0.16 -18.88 -14.60
N VAL A 113 0.03 -17.69 -15.17
CA VAL A 113 -0.98 -16.62 -15.18
C VAL A 113 -1.53 -16.40 -16.59
N PHE A 114 -0.67 -16.47 -17.60
CA PHE A 114 -1.01 -16.24 -19.00
C PHE A 114 -0.81 -17.50 -19.85
N PRO A 115 -1.68 -17.75 -20.84
CA PRO A 115 -1.40 -18.71 -21.89
C PRO A 115 -0.01 -18.47 -22.50
N ASP A 116 0.76 -19.54 -22.71
CA ASP A 116 2.15 -19.51 -23.21
C ASP A 116 3.15 -18.69 -22.38
N GLY A 117 2.75 -18.20 -21.20
CA GLY A 117 3.57 -17.45 -20.25
C GLY A 117 3.98 -16.04 -20.65
N ILE A 118 3.38 -15.51 -21.71
CA ILE A 118 3.63 -14.17 -22.22
C ILE A 118 2.35 -13.36 -22.03
N PRO A 119 2.38 -12.24 -21.29
CA PRO A 119 1.28 -11.29 -21.31
C PRO A 119 0.97 -10.92 -22.77
N HIS A 120 -0.27 -11.15 -23.20
CA HIS A 120 -0.71 -10.80 -24.55
C HIS A 120 -0.42 -9.32 -24.87
N ASN A 121 -0.34 -8.96 -26.15
CA ASN A 121 -0.08 -7.60 -26.66
C ASN A 121 1.39 -7.16 -26.83
N ASP A 122 2.36 -8.09 -26.86
CA ASP A 122 3.76 -7.84 -27.25
C ASP A 122 4.46 -6.71 -26.47
N GLY A 123 4.16 -6.57 -25.18
CA GLY A 123 4.77 -5.53 -24.34
C GLY A 123 4.17 -4.13 -24.52
N VAL A 124 3.01 -4.02 -25.18
CA VAL A 124 2.33 -2.74 -25.46
C VAL A 124 0.94 -2.75 -24.87
N SER A 125 0.54 -1.64 -24.23
CA SER A 125 -0.85 -1.50 -23.75
C SER A 125 -1.80 -1.35 -24.93
N ARG A 126 -2.81 -2.21 -25.00
CA ARG A 126 -3.86 -2.17 -26.03
C ARG A 126 -5.23 -1.96 -25.39
N PRO A 127 -5.81 -0.75 -25.46
CA PRO A 127 -7.12 -0.46 -24.87
C PRO A 127 -8.29 -1.24 -25.48
N SER A 128 -8.10 -1.81 -26.67
CA SER A 128 -9.12 -2.59 -27.39
C SER A 128 -9.24 -4.05 -26.94
N THR A 129 -8.41 -4.50 -26.00
CA THR A 129 -8.42 -5.87 -25.47
C THR A 129 -8.26 -5.88 -23.96
N THR A 130 -8.69 -6.98 -23.34
CA THR A 130 -8.53 -7.26 -21.91
C THR A 130 -7.61 -8.44 -21.62
N ASP A 131 -7.00 -9.04 -22.64
CA ASP A 131 -6.30 -10.32 -22.56
C ASP A 131 -5.01 -10.26 -21.75
N SER A 132 -4.42 -9.07 -21.61
CA SER A 132 -3.24 -8.81 -20.78
C SER A 132 -3.59 -8.37 -19.36
N LEU A 133 -4.89 -8.26 -19.01
CA LEU A 133 -5.30 -7.68 -17.74
C LEU A 133 -5.30 -8.69 -16.60
N LEU A 134 -4.77 -8.27 -15.45
CA LEU A 134 -4.92 -8.92 -14.15
C LEU A 134 -5.70 -8.02 -13.23
N ARG A 135 -6.69 -8.57 -12.53
CA ARG A 135 -7.57 -7.80 -11.67
C ARG A 135 -7.58 -8.37 -10.27
N VAL A 136 -7.15 -7.57 -9.31
CA VAL A 136 -6.82 -8.04 -7.96
C VAL A 136 -7.54 -7.19 -6.92
N TRP A 137 -8.07 -7.84 -5.91
CA TRP A 137 -8.58 -7.21 -4.70
C TRP A 137 -8.35 -8.16 -3.52
N ALA A 138 -8.26 -7.60 -2.32
CA ALA A 138 -8.10 -8.39 -1.10
C ALA A 138 -9.39 -8.36 -0.28
N ARG A 139 -9.69 -9.49 0.39
CA ARG A 139 -10.74 -9.58 1.39
C ARG A 139 -10.22 -10.20 2.68
N ILE A 140 -10.78 -9.76 3.79
CA ILE A 140 -10.51 -10.28 5.12
C ILE A 140 -11.72 -11.08 5.56
N THR A 141 -11.52 -12.34 5.91
CA THR A 141 -12.58 -13.20 6.44
C THR A 141 -12.29 -13.65 7.87
N ARG A 142 -13.36 -13.84 8.65
CA ARG A 142 -13.33 -14.42 10.01
C ARG A 142 -14.42 -15.48 10.14
N GLN A 143 -14.24 -16.46 11.03
CA GLN A 143 -15.34 -17.37 11.36
C GLN A 143 -16.47 -16.57 12.03
N LYS A 144 -17.72 -16.83 11.61
CA LYS A 144 -18.90 -16.05 11.98
C LYS A 144 -19.07 -15.84 13.49
N THR A 145 -18.70 -16.84 14.28
CA THR A 145 -18.78 -16.79 15.74
C THR A 145 -17.40 -17.03 16.32
N GLN A 146 -16.97 -16.20 17.27
CA GLN A 146 -15.80 -16.44 18.11
C GLN A 146 -16.25 -16.54 19.58
N THR A 147 -15.75 -17.54 20.28
CA THR A 147 -15.96 -17.74 21.71
C THR A 147 -14.62 -17.84 22.42
N VAL A 148 -14.55 -17.41 23.68
CA VAL A 148 -13.39 -17.65 24.52
C VAL A 148 -13.15 -19.15 24.65
N ASP A 149 -11.90 -19.57 24.50
CA ASP A 149 -11.48 -20.96 24.61
C ASP A 149 -10.17 -21.05 25.40
N ASN A 150 -10.29 -21.50 26.66
CA ASN A 150 -9.14 -21.70 27.56
C ASN A 150 -8.17 -22.78 27.06
N GLY A 151 -8.59 -23.65 26.13
CA GLY A 151 -7.73 -24.65 25.52
C GLY A 151 -6.87 -24.11 24.37
N ASN A 152 -7.24 -22.97 23.78
CA ASN A 152 -6.45 -22.34 22.72
C ASN A 152 -5.41 -21.39 23.33
N ILE A 153 -4.23 -21.91 23.65
CA ILE A 153 -3.14 -21.15 24.30
C ILE A 153 -2.53 -20.04 23.43
N ILE A 154 -2.81 -20.01 22.12
CA ILE A 154 -2.22 -19.03 21.20
C ILE A 154 -3.07 -17.77 21.14
N THR A 155 -4.38 -17.91 20.97
CA THR A 155 -5.29 -16.78 20.75
C THR A 155 -6.31 -16.58 21.88
N GLY A 156 -6.50 -17.57 22.76
CA GLY A 156 -7.58 -17.60 23.74
C GLY A 156 -8.98 -17.69 23.14
N LEU A 157 -9.09 -17.90 21.83
CA LEU A 157 -10.35 -17.85 21.08
C LEU A 157 -10.54 -19.12 20.24
N LYS A 158 -11.79 -19.55 20.10
CA LYS A 158 -12.22 -20.57 19.14
C LYS A 158 -13.26 -19.98 18.22
N GLY A 159 -13.01 -20.07 16.92
CA GLY A 159 -13.99 -19.70 15.92
C GLY A 159 -14.86 -20.89 15.50
N SER A 160 -16.09 -20.60 15.08
CA SER A 160 -17.03 -21.59 14.55
C SER A 160 -17.97 -20.98 13.49
N GLY A 161 -18.62 -21.86 12.72
CA GLY A 161 -19.47 -21.48 11.61
C GLY A 161 -18.70 -21.11 10.33
N LYS A 162 -19.43 -20.60 9.33
CA LYS A 162 -18.86 -20.20 8.05
C LYS A 162 -17.92 -19.00 8.19
N PHE A 163 -16.95 -18.90 7.29
CA PHE A 163 -16.19 -17.66 7.11
C PHE A 163 -17.10 -16.58 6.52
N VAL A 164 -17.01 -15.39 7.10
CA VAL A 164 -17.72 -14.18 6.64
C VAL A 164 -16.71 -13.08 6.38
N GLN A 165 -16.97 -12.26 5.37
CA GLN A 165 -16.14 -11.09 5.08
C GLN A 165 -16.34 -10.02 6.15
N VAL A 166 -15.24 -9.47 6.64
CA VAL A 166 -15.22 -8.37 7.63
C VAL A 166 -14.39 -7.18 7.16
N GLY A 167 -13.78 -7.29 5.98
CA GLY A 167 -13.01 -6.22 5.37
C GLY A 167 -12.66 -6.55 3.93
N ARG A 168 -12.31 -5.50 3.18
CA ARG A 168 -11.72 -5.60 1.85
C ARG A 168 -10.87 -4.36 1.58
N ASN A 169 -9.99 -4.48 0.59
CA ASN A 169 -9.23 -3.35 0.08
C ASN A 169 -8.75 -3.64 -1.35
N ALA A 170 -8.66 -2.62 -2.19
CA ALA A 170 -7.92 -2.68 -3.44
C ALA A 170 -7.33 -1.30 -3.78
N LEU A 171 -8.15 -0.38 -4.29
CA LEU A 171 -7.74 0.97 -4.64
C LEU A 171 -7.51 1.78 -3.36
N PRO A 172 -6.41 2.55 -3.26
CA PRO A 172 -6.19 3.40 -2.10
C PRO A 172 -7.34 4.40 -1.94
N LEU A 173 -7.61 4.82 -0.69
CA LEU A 173 -8.70 5.72 -0.26
C LEU A 173 -10.08 5.46 -0.87
N PHE A 174 -10.40 4.28 -1.40
CA PHE A 174 -11.73 4.03 -1.97
C PHE A 174 -12.85 4.30 -0.94
N ASN A 175 -12.68 3.78 0.28
CA ASN A 175 -13.63 3.97 1.35
C ASN A 175 -13.58 5.37 2.01
N ALA A 176 -12.45 6.07 1.92
CA ALA A 176 -12.21 7.32 2.62
C ALA A 176 -12.45 8.56 1.75
N GLY A 177 -11.97 8.52 0.51
CA GLY A 177 -12.03 9.63 -0.44
C GLY A 177 -13.20 9.56 -1.42
N LEU A 178 -13.72 8.37 -1.73
CA LEU A 178 -14.87 8.18 -2.63
C LEU A 178 -16.17 7.93 -1.84
N VAL A 179 -16.23 6.82 -1.10
CA VAL A 179 -17.45 6.33 -0.40
C VAL A 179 -17.77 7.10 0.89
N GLY A 180 -16.75 7.39 1.69
CA GLY A 180 -16.89 8.06 2.98
C GLY A 180 -17.40 7.16 4.12
N THR A 181 -17.25 7.67 5.34
CA THR A 181 -17.45 6.94 6.60
C THR A 181 -18.85 6.37 6.76
N GLN A 182 -19.90 7.07 6.30
CA GLN A 182 -21.29 6.65 6.48
C GLN A 182 -21.58 5.28 5.86
N ARG A 183 -20.88 4.95 4.77
CA ARG A 183 -21.07 3.71 3.99
C ARG A 183 -19.87 2.76 4.11
N GLN A 184 -18.88 3.09 4.93
CA GLN A 184 -17.64 2.33 5.08
C GLN A 184 -17.91 0.89 5.56
N THR A 185 -18.80 0.68 6.53
CA THR A 185 -19.15 -0.67 7.00
C THR A 185 -19.77 -1.52 5.89
N LEU A 186 -20.65 -0.93 5.06
CA LEU A 186 -21.22 -1.61 3.90
C LEU A 186 -20.12 -2.00 2.91
N TYR A 187 -19.21 -1.06 2.60
CA TYR A 187 -18.05 -1.33 1.76
C TYR A 187 -17.23 -2.51 2.29
N LEU A 188 -16.83 -2.49 3.57
CA LEU A 188 -15.99 -3.54 4.16
C LEU A 188 -16.62 -4.94 4.11
N HIS A 189 -17.96 -5.02 4.14
CA HIS A 189 -18.71 -6.28 4.21
C HIS A 189 -19.26 -6.76 2.86
N THR A 190 -18.99 -6.06 1.75
CA THR A 190 -19.49 -6.40 0.41
C THR A 190 -18.37 -6.74 -0.56
N SER A 191 -18.69 -7.52 -1.60
CA SER A 191 -17.75 -7.86 -2.67
C SER A 191 -17.77 -6.78 -3.76
N PRO A 192 -16.64 -6.50 -4.44
CA PRO A 192 -16.62 -5.57 -5.57
C PRO A 192 -17.49 -5.98 -6.75
N LEU A 193 -18.00 -7.22 -6.76
CA LEU A 193 -18.96 -7.68 -7.77
C LEU A 193 -20.22 -6.81 -7.88
N HIS A 194 -20.58 -6.08 -6.83
CA HIS A 194 -21.77 -5.20 -6.84
C HIS A 194 -21.44 -3.73 -6.63
N ASP A 195 -20.20 -3.32 -6.94
CA ASP A 195 -19.74 -1.96 -6.64
C ASP A 195 -20.37 -0.89 -7.52
N VAL A 196 -20.75 -1.18 -8.77
CA VAL A 196 -21.45 -0.16 -9.59
C VAL A 196 -22.81 0.15 -8.98
N THR A 197 -23.57 -0.88 -8.61
CA THR A 197 -24.86 -0.71 -7.93
C THR A 197 -24.69 -0.09 -6.54
N SER A 198 -23.68 -0.52 -5.78
CA SER A 198 -23.53 -0.16 -4.37
C SER A 198 -22.80 1.16 -4.15
N PHE A 199 -21.82 1.51 -4.97
CA PHE A 199 -20.92 2.64 -4.76
C PHE A 199 -20.64 3.46 -6.03
N GLY A 200 -21.25 3.14 -7.17
CA GLY A 200 -21.05 3.88 -8.41
C GLY A 200 -21.37 5.38 -8.28
N ALA A 201 -22.44 5.72 -7.54
CA ALA A 201 -22.77 7.11 -7.22
C ALA A 201 -21.68 7.78 -6.36
N ASP A 202 -21.08 7.06 -5.41
CA ASP A 202 -20.02 7.58 -4.56
C ASP A 202 -18.73 7.84 -5.37
N VAL A 203 -18.42 7.01 -6.37
CA VAL A 203 -17.29 7.24 -7.29
C VAL A 203 -17.57 8.43 -8.22
N LEU A 204 -18.80 8.57 -8.71
CA LEU A 204 -19.20 9.68 -9.56
C LEU A 204 -19.27 11.01 -8.78
N PHE A 205 -19.57 10.97 -7.49
CA PHE A 205 -19.67 12.15 -6.62
C PHE A 205 -18.84 11.93 -5.33
N PRO A 206 -17.50 11.93 -5.42
CA PRO A 206 -16.64 11.58 -4.31
C PRO A 206 -16.83 12.47 -3.08
N VAL A 207 -16.88 11.85 -1.90
CA VAL A 207 -16.99 12.58 -0.63
C VAL A 207 -15.89 13.62 -0.45
N LEU A 208 -14.67 13.34 -0.91
CA LEU A 208 -13.53 14.25 -0.75
C LEU A 208 -13.65 15.52 -1.61
N VAL A 209 -14.34 15.47 -2.75
CA VAL A 209 -14.63 16.67 -3.56
C VAL A 209 -15.58 17.60 -2.78
N ARG A 210 -16.62 17.03 -2.17
CA ARG A 210 -17.55 17.76 -1.30
C ARG A 210 -16.83 18.39 -0.12
N ASP A 211 -15.95 17.63 0.54
CA ASP A 211 -15.24 18.09 1.73
C ASP A 211 -14.25 19.21 1.38
N ALA A 212 -13.52 19.09 0.25
CA ALA A 212 -12.65 20.15 -0.23
C ALA A 212 -13.40 21.46 -0.53
N GLU A 213 -14.63 21.38 -1.06
CA GLU A 213 -15.49 22.56 -1.25
C GLU A 213 -15.94 23.14 0.10
N ALA A 214 -16.47 22.30 1.00
CA ALA A 214 -16.98 22.73 2.30
C ALA A 214 -15.91 23.39 3.18
N LEU A 215 -14.66 22.91 3.09
CA LEU A 215 -13.51 23.45 3.81
C LEU A 215 -12.88 24.67 3.11
N GLY A 216 -13.39 25.07 1.95
CA GLY A 216 -12.90 26.25 1.23
C GLY A 216 -11.55 26.05 0.52
N ILE A 217 -11.09 24.80 0.34
CA ILE A 217 -9.80 24.49 -0.31
C ILE A 217 -9.75 25.08 -1.72
N TYR A 218 -10.81 24.91 -2.50
CA TYR A 218 -10.86 25.46 -3.86
C TYR A 218 -10.78 26.98 -3.88
N ALA A 219 -11.45 27.65 -2.94
CA ALA A 219 -11.43 29.10 -2.82
C ALA A 219 -10.03 29.60 -2.44
N ALA A 220 -9.38 28.94 -1.48
CA ALA A 220 -8.02 29.28 -1.04
C ALA A 220 -6.98 29.11 -2.16
N LEU A 221 -7.14 28.08 -3.00
CA LEU A 221 -6.29 27.82 -4.16
C LEU A 221 -6.66 28.67 -5.39
N GLY A 222 -7.72 29.49 -5.32
CA GLY A 222 -8.18 30.30 -6.46
C GLY A 222 -8.69 29.47 -7.64
N VAL A 223 -9.19 28.26 -7.38
CA VAL A 223 -9.72 27.38 -8.44
C VAL A 223 -10.99 28.01 -9.02
N PRO A 224 -11.09 28.20 -10.35
CA PRO A 224 -12.27 28.81 -10.96
C PRO A 224 -13.56 28.04 -10.63
N ALA A 225 -14.64 28.77 -10.36
CA ALA A 225 -15.94 28.16 -10.03
C ALA A 225 -16.45 27.18 -11.10
N THR A 226 -16.12 27.42 -12.37
CA THR A 226 -16.43 26.51 -13.49
C THR A 226 -15.67 25.18 -13.40
N SER A 227 -14.41 25.22 -12.97
CA SER A 227 -13.61 24.01 -12.71
C SER A 227 -14.15 23.25 -11.51
N VAL A 228 -14.49 23.94 -10.42
CA VAL A 228 -15.12 23.33 -9.23
C VAL A 228 -16.45 22.67 -9.61
N ALA A 229 -17.27 23.32 -10.42
CA ALA A 229 -18.54 22.76 -10.89
C ALA A 229 -18.33 21.45 -11.69
N THR A 230 -17.25 21.36 -12.48
CA THR A 230 -16.88 20.14 -13.20
C THR A 230 -16.46 19.03 -12.24
N LEU A 231 -15.64 19.36 -11.24
CA LEU A 231 -15.15 18.41 -10.23
C LEU A 231 -16.29 17.84 -9.35
N LYS A 232 -17.36 18.61 -9.16
CA LYS A 232 -18.59 18.19 -8.46
C LYS A 232 -19.53 17.36 -9.32
N GLY A 233 -19.34 17.36 -10.64
CA GLY A 233 -20.15 16.57 -11.58
C GLY A 233 -19.76 15.10 -11.59
N PRO A 234 -20.48 14.24 -12.34
CA PRO A 234 -20.17 12.82 -12.38
C PRO A 234 -18.74 12.57 -12.88
N ARG A 235 -17.91 12.00 -12.01
CA ARG A 235 -16.47 11.76 -12.21
C ARG A 235 -16.14 10.49 -13.00
N PHE A 236 -16.59 10.44 -14.25
CA PHE A 236 -16.26 9.35 -15.17
C PHE A 236 -14.76 9.21 -15.46
N ASP A 237 -13.99 10.30 -15.29
CA ASP A 237 -12.54 10.29 -15.37
C ASP A 237 -11.90 9.35 -14.34
N ILE A 238 -12.45 9.27 -13.12
CA ILE A 238 -11.99 8.33 -12.08
C ILE A 238 -12.26 6.90 -12.52
N ILE A 239 -13.47 6.61 -13.01
CA ILE A 239 -13.83 5.27 -13.52
C ILE A 239 -12.92 4.88 -14.68
N ASN A 240 -12.64 5.81 -15.60
CA ASN A 240 -11.75 5.57 -16.72
C ASN A 240 -10.30 5.32 -16.27
N ALA A 241 -9.81 6.02 -15.24
CA ALA A 241 -8.50 5.77 -14.65
C ALA A 241 -8.41 4.37 -14.02
N ILE A 242 -9.44 3.96 -13.26
CA ILE A 242 -9.54 2.61 -12.67
C ILE A 242 -9.55 1.54 -13.76
N ASN A 243 -10.23 1.76 -14.87
CA ASN A 243 -10.30 0.83 -16.00
C ASN A 243 -9.12 0.97 -16.99
N LEU A 244 -8.03 1.69 -16.63
CA LEU A 244 -6.87 1.93 -17.49
C LEU A 244 -7.23 2.43 -18.90
N GLY A 245 -8.16 3.39 -18.97
CA GLY A 245 -8.61 3.97 -20.24
C GLY A 245 -9.56 3.09 -21.06
N ARG A 246 -10.01 1.96 -20.51
CA ARG A 246 -10.85 0.97 -21.21
C ARG A 246 -12.34 1.07 -20.87
N SER A 247 -12.81 2.22 -20.37
CA SER A 247 -14.24 2.44 -20.18
C SER A 247 -14.98 2.53 -21.54
N PRO A 248 -16.30 2.26 -21.60
CA PRO A 248 -17.04 2.27 -22.86
C PRO A 248 -16.91 3.59 -23.62
N SER A 249 -16.54 3.49 -24.90
CA SER A 249 -16.39 4.61 -25.84
C SER A 249 -16.67 4.13 -27.25
N ALA A 250 -17.12 5.03 -28.13
CA ALA A 250 -17.49 4.71 -29.52
C ALA A 250 -16.34 4.08 -30.35
N VAL A 251 -15.09 4.27 -29.91
CA VAL A 251 -13.88 3.82 -30.63
C VAL A 251 -13.22 2.58 -30.02
N LEU A 252 -13.76 2.05 -28.91
CA LEU A 252 -13.19 0.88 -28.24
C LEU A 252 -14.06 -0.36 -28.50
N PRO A 253 -13.55 -1.38 -29.21
CA PRO A 253 -14.35 -2.55 -29.59
C PRO A 253 -14.70 -3.46 -28.41
N ASN A 254 -13.80 -3.61 -27.43
CA ASN A 254 -14.00 -4.46 -26.24
C ASN A 254 -13.66 -3.68 -24.95
N PRO A 255 -14.51 -2.72 -24.53
CA PRO A 255 -14.30 -2.00 -23.29
C PRO A 255 -14.59 -2.86 -22.07
N ILE A 256 -14.08 -2.47 -20.91
CA ILE A 256 -14.55 -2.92 -19.60
C ILE A 256 -15.92 -2.28 -19.36
N PRO A 257 -17.01 -3.05 -19.20
CA PRO A 257 -18.32 -2.50 -18.89
C PRO A 257 -18.34 -1.74 -17.57
N ILE A 258 -19.04 -0.60 -17.53
CA ILE A 258 -19.41 0.08 -16.27
C ILE A 258 -20.66 -0.61 -15.73
N ALA A 259 -20.47 -1.82 -15.21
CA ALA A 259 -21.51 -2.65 -14.63
C ALA A 259 -20.96 -3.52 -13.50
N ASP A 260 -21.86 -4.01 -12.66
CA ASP A 260 -21.57 -5.03 -11.64
C ASP A 260 -20.84 -6.23 -12.26
N GLY A 261 -19.86 -6.76 -11.54
CA GLY A 261 -18.96 -7.82 -12.01
C GLY A 261 -17.80 -7.32 -12.89
N PHE A 262 -17.87 -6.10 -13.42
CA PHE A 262 -16.88 -5.57 -14.36
C PHE A 262 -16.16 -4.32 -13.86
N THR A 263 -16.81 -3.42 -13.12
CA THR A 263 -16.17 -2.20 -12.59
C THR A 263 -16.40 -2.11 -11.08
N GLY A 264 -15.39 -1.69 -10.32
CA GLY A 264 -15.46 -1.60 -8.87
C GLY A 264 -14.11 -1.28 -8.23
N ASP A 265 -14.02 -1.47 -6.92
CA ASP A 265 -12.78 -1.39 -6.16
C ASP A 265 -11.91 -2.62 -6.41
N VAL A 266 -11.22 -2.60 -7.56
CA VAL A 266 -10.29 -3.64 -7.99
C VAL A 266 -9.06 -2.98 -8.63
N ILE A 267 -7.88 -3.46 -8.27
CA ILE A 267 -6.63 -3.09 -8.94
C ILE A 267 -6.65 -3.74 -10.32
N THR A 268 -6.68 -2.94 -11.38
CA THR A 268 -6.65 -3.40 -12.77
C THR A 268 -5.26 -3.19 -13.37
N LEU A 269 -4.45 -4.24 -13.44
CA LEU A 269 -3.10 -4.22 -14.01
C LEU A 269 -3.15 -4.68 -15.47
N ASP A 270 -2.45 -3.98 -16.35
CA ASP A 270 -2.07 -4.46 -17.67
C ASP A 270 -0.66 -5.06 -17.57
N ALA A 271 -0.54 -6.39 -17.65
CA ALA A 271 0.73 -7.09 -17.49
C ALA A 271 1.66 -6.97 -18.70
N ALA A 272 1.17 -6.43 -19.83
CA ALA A 272 2.03 -6.12 -20.98
C ALA A 272 2.92 -4.90 -20.73
N VAL A 273 2.58 -4.06 -19.74
CA VAL A 273 3.32 -2.83 -19.43
C VAL A 273 3.49 -2.66 -17.91
N ASN A 274 4.35 -1.74 -17.49
CA ASN A 274 4.37 -1.32 -16.10
C ASN A 274 3.13 -0.45 -15.83
N SER A 275 2.07 -1.07 -15.32
CA SER A 275 0.87 -0.35 -14.91
C SER A 275 1.22 0.74 -13.89
N SER A 276 0.57 1.89 -14.05
CA SER A 276 0.73 3.05 -13.17
C SER A 276 -0.49 3.26 -12.29
N PHE A 277 -0.38 4.21 -11.36
CA PHE A 277 -1.47 4.64 -10.49
C PHE A 277 -2.77 4.92 -11.27
N PRO A 278 -3.96 4.62 -10.72
CA PRO A 278 -4.21 4.08 -9.38
C PRO A 278 -4.05 2.56 -9.26
N ASN A 279 -3.87 1.85 -10.38
CA ASN A 279 -3.93 0.40 -10.38
C ASN A 279 -2.57 -0.26 -10.17
N GLY A 280 -1.53 0.21 -10.84
CA GLY A 280 -0.18 -0.32 -10.70
C GLY A 280 0.71 0.64 -9.94
N ARG A 281 1.19 0.23 -8.77
CA ARG A 281 2.22 0.97 -8.05
C ARG A 281 3.31 0.00 -7.66
N ARG A 282 4.50 0.22 -8.21
CA ARG A 282 5.69 -0.47 -7.70
C ARG A 282 5.99 0.04 -6.29
N VAL A 283 6.22 -0.88 -5.35
CA VAL A 283 6.82 -0.55 -4.05
C VAL A 283 8.27 -0.14 -4.32
N GLY A 284 8.65 1.04 -3.85
CA GLY A 284 9.89 1.69 -4.29
C GLY A 284 9.83 2.19 -5.74
N GLY A 285 10.98 2.38 -6.37
CA GLY A 285 11.06 2.86 -7.76
C GLY A 285 10.78 4.35 -7.95
N GLY A 286 10.71 5.12 -6.86
CA GLY A 286 10.71 6.57 -6.90
C GLY A 286 12.11 7.15 -7.17
N THR A 287 12.23 8.46 -6.98
CA THR A 287 13.50 9.19 -7.23
C THR A 287 14.59 8.93 -6.20
N ALA A 288 14.29 8.20 -5.13
CA ALA A 288 15.23 7.76 -4.11
C ALA A 288 14.85 6.36 -3.58
N PRO A 289 15.79 5.62 -2.95
CA PRO A 289 15.56 4.22 -2.54
C PRO A 289 14.41 4.02 -1.53
N ASN A 290 14.10 5.02 -0.70
CA ASN A 290 12.97 5.02 0.23
C ASN A 290 11.72 5.74 -0.31
N ARG A 291 11.62 5.94 -1.63
CA ARG A 291 10.44 6.55 -2.26
C ARG A 291 9.70 5.56 -3.12
N ASN A 292 8.39 5.49 -2.91
CA ASN A 292 7.49 4.82 -3.83
C ASN A 292 7.50 5.52 -5.18
N GLN A 293 7.15 4.80 -6.25
CA GLN A 293 7.02 5.35 -7.60
C GLN A 293 6.11 6.58 -7.63
N VAL A 294 5.04 6.54 -6.83
CA VAL A 294 4.13 7.66 -6.57
C VAL A 294 3.76 7.71 -5.09
N ASN A 295 3.60 8.92 -4.57
CA ASN A 295 3.01 9.13 -3.26
C ASN A 295 1.49 9.01 -3.34
N VAL A 296 0.92 8.07 -2.57
CA VAL A 296 -0.53 7.83 -2.54
C VAL A 296 -1.28 9.06 -2.02
N ASN A 297 -0.73 9.77 -1.03
CA ASN A 297 -1.32 10.99 -0.50
C ASN A 297 -1.52 12.00 -1.62
N SER A 298 -0.44 12.34 -2.31
CA SER A 298 -0.48 13.41 -3.29
C SER A 298 -1.27 13.02 -4.54
N VAL A 299 -0.96 11.87 -5.12
CA VAL A 299 -1.50 11.50 -6.43
C VAL A 299 -2.99 11.20 -6.37
N LEU A 300 -3.46 10.56 -5.29
CA LEU A 300 -4.87 10.22 -5.16
C LEU A 300 -5.73 11.42 -4.78
N ILE A 301 -5.28 12.25 -3.83
CA ILE A 301 -6.00 13.48 -3.50
C ILE A 301 -6.04 14.39 -4.71
N SER A 302 -4.94 14.50 -5.47
CA SER A 302 -4.90 15.26 -6.72
C SER A 302 -5.86 14.71 -7.77
N LEU A 303 -5.94 13.38 -7.95
CA LEU A 303 -6.93 12.77 -8.86
C LEU A 303 -8.37 13.09 -8.42
N ILE A 304 -8.69 12.88 -7.15
CA ILE A 304 -10.06 13.05 -6.66
C ILE A 304 -10.46 14.53 -6.64
N VAL A 305 -9.64 15.40 -6.04
CA VAL A 305 -9.97 16.81 -5.79
C VAL A 305 -9.66 17.70 -7.00
N ALA A 306 -8.64 17.38 -7.81
CA ALA A 306 -8.25 18.23 -8.95
C ALA A 306 -8.53 17.60 -10.32
N GLY A 307 -8.96 16.33 -10.40
CA GLY A 307 -9.15 15.63 -11.68
C GLY A 307 -7.85 15.37 -12.43
N ASN A 308 -6.71 15.60 -11.77
CA ASN A 308 -5.39 15.44 -12.36
C ASN A 308 -4.44 14.86 -11.30
N PRO A 309 -3.99 13.60 -11.42
CA PRO A 309 -3.08 12.97 -10.46
C PRO A 309 -1.73 13.70 -10.32
N ALA A 310 -1.34 14.51 -11.31
CA ALA A 310 -0.11 15.29 -11.30
C ALA A 310 -0.27 16.71 -10.73
N ALA A 311 -1.44 17.07 -10.18
CA ALA A 311 -1.67 18.42 -9.65
C ALA A 311 -0.82 18.75 -8.41
N GLY A 312 -0.25 17.75 -7.73
CA GLY A 312 0.65 17.95 -6.60
C GLY A 312 -0.05 18.53 -5.36
N LEU A 313 -1.34 18.26 -5.21
CA LEU A 313 -2.12 18.56 -4.02
C LEU A 313 -1.70 17.59 -2.90
N ALA A 314 -1.59 18.09 -1.66
CA ALA A 314 -1.39 17.27 -0.45
C ALA A 314 -0.20 16.27 -0.53
N LYS A 315 1.04 16.77 -0.54
CA LYS A 315 2.27 15.96 -0.54
C LYS A 315 2.37 15.07 0.71
N GLY A 316 2.03 15.60 1.88
CA GLY A 316 2.30 14.98 3.18
C GLY A 316 3.77 14.62 3.34
N VAL A 317 4.03 13.42 3.86
CA VAL A 317 5.38 12.85 3.86
C VAL A 317 5.63 12.25 2.48
N GLU A 318 6.86 12.29 1.96
CA GLU A 318 7.24 11.79 0.62
C GLU A 318 8.25 10.62 0.61
N VAL A 319 8.74 10.23 1.78
CA VAL A 319 9.78 9.21 1.97
C VAL A 319 9.37 8.26 3.09
N ASN A 320 9.65 6.97 2.88
CA ASN A 320 9.61 5.94 3.91
C ASN A 320 10.80 6.07 4.87
N ASP A 321 10.66 5.53 6.07
CA ASP A 321 11.68 5.51 7.10
C ASP A 321 12.80 4.47 6.84
N LYS A 322 12.54 3.49 5.96
CA LYS A 322 13.58 2.60 5.41
C LYS A 322 13.60 2.58 3.88
N ASP A 323 14.79 2.35 3.33
CA ASP A 323 14.98 2.09 1.91
C ASP A 323 14.28 0.79 1.49
N TYR A 324 13.54 0.83 0.39
CA TYR A 324 12.94 -0.37 -0.20
C TYR A 324 14.02 -1.31 -0.75
N ASN A 325 13.77 -2.60 -0.69
CA ASN A 325 14.68 -3.58 -1.27
C ASN A 325 14.51 -3.63 -2.80
N PRO A 326 15.57 -3.53 -3.62
CA PRO A 326 15.45 -3.67 -5.06
C PRO A 326 15.12 -5.10 -5.51
N LEU A 327 15.26 -6.09 -4.61
CA LEU A 327 15.00 -7.51 -4.86
C LEU A 327 13.76 -7.97 -4.08
N PHE A 328 13.13 -9.04 -4.56
CA PHE A 328 12.04 -9.72 -3.85
C PHE A 328 12.41 -9.97 -2.37
N PRO A 329 11.53 -9.64 -1.41
CA PRO A 329 10.11 -9.27 -1.57
C PRO A 329 9.83 -7.76 -1.75
N PHE A 330 10.84 -6.96 -2.06
CA PHE A 330 10.80 -5.49 -2.19
C PHE A 330 10.55 -4.71 -0.88
N LEU A 331 10.28 -5.42 0.21
CA LEU A 331 10.11 -4.86 1.54
C LEU A 331 11.46 -4.79 2.26
N ALA A 332 11.67 -3.71 3.02
CA ALA A 332 12.85 -3.57 3.85
C ALA A 332 12.80 -4.57 5.03
N PRO A 333 13.96 -5.04 5.54
CA PRO A 333 13.99 -5.83 6.77
C PRO A 333 13.27 -5.10 7.91
N ALA A 334 12.61 -5.83 8.79
CA ALA A 334 11.92 -5.27 9.95
C ALA A 334 12.83 -4.35 10.80
N HIS A 335 12.22 -3.37 11.47
CA HIS A 335 12.87 -2.59 12.51
C HIS A 335 13.33 -3.47 13.66
N GLN A 336 14.57 -3.23 14.08
CA GLN A 336 15.20 -3.87 15.22
C GLN A 336 14.88 -3.13 16.52
N GLY A 337 14.49 -3.85 17.56
CA GLY A 337 14.01 -3.24 18.80
C GLY A 337 15.01 -2.42 19.64
N LEU A 338 16.31 -2.41 19.32
CA LEU A 338 17.31 -1.63 20.09
C LEU A 338 17.52 -0.21 19.55
N PHE A 339 17.65 -0.06 18.22
CA PHE A 339 18.00 1.21 17.57
C PHE A 339 16.96 1.69 16.55
N GLN A 340 15.89 0.92 16.35
CA GLN A 340 14.87 1.20 15.35
C GLN A 340 13.47 0.96 15.96
N GLY A 341 12.44 1.32 15.20
CA GLY A 341 11.05 1.12 15.59
C GLY A 341 10.44 2.34 16.29
N HIS A 342 9.24 2.16 16.82
CA HIS A 342 8.44 3.23 17.43
C HIS A 342 9.19 4.18 18.37
N GLY A 343 9.08 5.48 18.07
CA GLY A 343 9.71 6.58 18.81
C GLY A 343 10.92 7.21 18.10
N GLY A 344 11.32 6.68 16.94
CA GLY A 344 12.33 7.29 16.09
C GLY A 344 11.83 8.56 15.39
N SER A 345 12.66 9.61 15.35
CA SER A 345 12.46 10.72 14.42
C SER A 345 13.01 10.33 13.06
N ASN A 346 12.29 10.66 11.99
CA ASN A 346 12.79 10.58 10.62
C ASN A 346 13.95 11.57 10.44
N VAL A 347 15.15 11.20 10.88
CA VAL A 347 16.38 11.84 10.43
C VAL A 347 16.73 11.17 9.11
N PRO A 348 16.91 11.93 8.01
CA PRO A 348 17.29 11.34 6.74
C PRO A 348 18.57 10.52 6.93
N THR A 349 18.54 9.28 6.47
CA THR A 349 19.66 8.33 6.38
C THR A 349 20.10 7.64 7.68
N VAL A 350 19.75 6.36 7.79
CA VAL A 350 20.74 5.36 8.19
C VAL A 350 20.91 4.41 7.01
N GLN A 351 22.04 4.53 6.31
CA GLN A 351 22.46 3.55 5.32
C GLN A 351 22.41 2.17 5.98
N THR A 352 21.73 1.20 5.35
CA THR A 352 21.91 -0.20 5.73
C THR A 352 23.42 -0.50 5.60
N PRO A 353 24.11 -0.95 6.66
CA PRO A 353 25.53 -1.22 6.59
C PRO A 353 25.83 -2.16 5.42
N ALA A 354 26.88 -1.86 4.66
CA ALA A 354 27.33 -2.73 3.58
C ALA A 354 27.65 -4.14 4.14
N PRO A 355 27.39 -5.22 3.39
CA PRO A 355 27.84 -6.55 3.77
C PRO A 355 29.35 -6.55 4.01
N PRO A 356 29.88 -7.32 4.99
CA PRO A 356 31.31 -7.52 5.11
C PRO A 356 31.83 -8.07 3.78
N GLY A 357 32.82 -7.39 3.19
CA GLY A 357 33.41 -7.80 1.92
C GLY A 357 33.95 -9.23 2.01
N GLY A 358 33.26 -10.16 1.35
CA GLY A 358 33.77 -11.50 1.10
C GLY A 358 34.81 -11.40 -0.02
N ALA A 359 36.07 -11.68 0.31
CA ALA A 359 37.08 -11.97 -0.68
C ALA A 359 36.68 -13.25 -1.42
N HIS A 360 36.46 -13.13 -2.73
CA HIS A 360 36.53 -14.25 -3.67
C HIS A 360 37.93 -14.34 -4.25
#